data_AF-A0AAD1CBM4-F1
#
_entry.id   AF-A0AAD1CBM4-F1
#
_cell.length_a   1.000
_cell.length_b   1.000
_cell.length_c   1.000
_cell.angle_alpha   90.00
_cell.angle_beta   90.00
_cell.angle_gamma   90.00
#
_symmetry.space_group_name_H-M   'P 1'
#
loop_
_entity.id
_entity.type
_entity.pdbx_description
1 polymer ?
#
loop_
_entity_poly.entity_id
_entity_poly.type
_entity_poly.pdbx_seq_one_letter_code
_entity_poly.pdbx_strand_id
1 'polypeptide(L)'
;MQVNIHYGKNQKFKSYGVGVKANNLVKVEFIGLGLEATFWNQPKMLTATPLKESCKQGGLGAVNLGLSLNETFKIVGSDGYKTAGFIEGMPLKFSAIVRAGLK
;
A
#
# COMPACT_ATOMS: atom_id res chain seq x y z
N MET A 1 15.55 3.07 1.21
CA MET A 1 14.26 3.73 0.94
C MET A 1 13.89 3.50 -0.51
N GLN A 2 12.65 3.12 -0.79
CA GLN A 2 12.13 2.84 -2.13
C GLN A 2 10.96 3.77 -2.41
N VAL A 3 10.96 4.38 -3.61
CA VAL A 3 9.84 5.19 -4.09
C VAL A 3 9.21 4.46 -5.27
N ASN A 4 7.90 4.21 -5.19
CA ASN A 4 7.12 3.52 -6.20
C ASN A 4 6.14 4.52 -6.83
N ILE A 5 6.44 4.94 -8.05
CA ILE A 5 5.55 5.81 -8.83
C ILE A 5 4.71 4.92 -9.72
N HIS A 6 3.40 5.08 -9.61
CA HIS A 6 2.44 4.35 -10.41
C HIS A 6 1.67 5.33 -11.29
N TYR A 7 1.63 5.03 -12.58
CA TYR A 7 0.90 5.82 -13.55
C TYR A 7 0.09 4.90 -14.44
N GLY A 8 -1.23 5.10 -14.45
CA GLY A 8 -2.15 4.40 -15.33
C GLY A 8 -2.90 5.41 -16.19
N LYS A 9 -2.77 5.29 -17.51
CA LYS A 9 -3.57 6.09 -18.45
C LYS A 9 -4.46 5.14 -19.24
N ASN A 10 -5.76 5.26 -19.05
CA ASN A 10 -6.75 4.62 -19.90
C ASN A 10 -7.49 5.70 -20.69
N GLN A 11 -8.17 5.35 -21.80
CA GLN A 11 -8.77 6.30 -22.74
C GLN A 11 -9.70 7.36 -22.09
N LYS A 12 -10.22 7.09 -20.89
CA LYS A 12 -11.19 7.93 -20.19
C LYS A 12 -10.73 8.45 -18.82
N PHE A 13 -9.62 7.92 -18.25
CA PHE A 13 -9.18 8.26 -16.89
C PHE A 13 -7.66 8.26 -16.76
N LYS A 14 -7.15 9.16 -15.91
CA LYS A 14 -5.76 9.17 -15.45
C LYS A 14 -5.75 8.75 -13.99
N SER A 15 -5.07 7.64 -13.68
CA SER A 15 -4.72 7.27 -12.32
C SER A 15 -3.24 7.54 -12.09
N TYR A 16 -2.94 8.04 -10.90
CA TYR A 16 -1.57 8.24 -10.45
C TYR A 16 -1.47 7.88 -8.97
N GLY A 17 -0.32 7.35 -8.60
CA GLY A 17 -0.03 6.97 -7.24
C GLY A 17 1.45 7.13 -6.93
N VAL A 18 1.74 7.52 -5.71
CA VAL A 18 3.11 7.61 -5.21
C VAL A 18 3.16 6.87 -3.89
N GLY A 19 3.98 5.83 -3.84
CA GLY A 19 4.29 5.07 -2.65
C GLY A 19 5.72 5.32 -2.21
N VAL A 20 5.93 5.44 -0.92
CA VAL A 20 7.25 5.41 -0.30
C VAL A 20 7.26 4.25 0.68
N LYS A 21 8.23 3.37 0.50
CA LYS A 21 8.48 2.24 1.40
C LYS A 21 9.90 2.32 1.93
N ALA A 22 10.02 2.44 3.24
CA ALA A 22 11.30 2.39 3.93
C ALA A 22 11.33 1.12 4.78
N ASN A 23 11.93 0.07 4.22
CA ASN A 23 12.20 -1.17 4.97
C ASN A 23 13.50 -1.02 5.76
N ASN A 24 13.57 -1.60 6.96
CA ASN A 24 14.75 -1.58 7.84
C ASN A 24 15.20 -0.16 8.24
N LEU A 25 14.26 0.72 8.60
CA LEU A 25 14.58 2.01 9.24
C LEU A 25 15.35 1.80 10.54
N VAL A 26 14.99 0.76 11.28
CA VAL A 26 15.71 0.28 12.45
C VAL A 26 15.92 -1.21 12.27
N LYS A 27 17.17 -1.67 12.34
CA LYS A 27 17.52 -3.09 12.35
C LYS A 27 18.31 -3.37 13.62
N VAL A 28 17.75 -4.20 14.50
CA VAL A 28 18.42 -4.69 15.70
C VAL A 28 18.50 -6.20 15.57
N GLU A 29 19.70 -6.71 15.29
CA GLU A 29 19.99 -8.13 15.09
C GLU A 29 19.05 -8.83 14.09
N PHE A 30 18.01 -9.48 14.60
CA PHE A 30 17.01 -10.25 13.87
C PHE A 30 15.71 -9.48 13.60
N ILE A 31 15.51 -8.30 14.20
CA ILE A 31 14.29 -7.49 14.07
C ILE A 31 14.53 -6.32 13.11
N GLY A 32 13.66 -6.17 12.11
CA GLY A 32 13.62 -5.02 11.20
C GLY A 32 12.29 -4.29 11.29
N LEU A 33 12.33 -2.99 11.51
CA LEU A 33 11.17 -2.09 11.45
C LEU A 33 11.19 -1.30 10.14
N GLY A 34 10.03 -1.08 9.57
CA GLY A 34 9.86 -0.27 8.36
C GLY A 34 8.55 0.48 8.35
N LEU A 35 8.44 1.45 7.45
CA LEU A 35 7.25 2.25 7.22
C LEU A 35 6.90 2.23 5.74
N GLU A 36 5.60 2.28 5.46
CA GLU A 36 5.04 2.38 4.13
C GLU A 36 3.97 3.45 4.14
N ALA A 37 4.06 4.38 3.21
CA ALA A 37 3.05 5.40 2.97
C ALA A 37 2.79 5.48 1.48
N THR A 38 1.55 5.33 1.08
CA THR A 38 1.16 5.38 -0.34
C THR A 38 -0.02 6.29 -0.52
N PHE A 39 0.10 7.24 -1.43
CA PHE A 39 -0.99 8.08 -1.89
C PHE A 39 -1.44 7.63 -3.28
N TRP A 40 -2.73 7.68 -3.52
CA TRP A 40 -3.33 7.22 -4.76
C TRP A 40 -4.49 8.09 -5.19
N ASN A 41 -4.58 8.39 -6.47
CA ASN A 41 -5.74 9.00 -7.10
C ASN A 41 -6.21 8.13 -8.26
N GLN A 42 -7.44 7.62 -8.17
CA GLN A 42 -8.01 6.74 -9.20
C GLN A 42 -9.52 6.91 -9.35
N PRO A 43 -10.07 6.61 -10.53
CA PRO A 43 -11.52 6.56 -10.72
C PRO A 43 -12.14 5.47 -9.84
N LYS A 44 -13.36 5.72 -9.35
CA LYS A 44 -14.09 4.75 -8.55
C LYS A 44 -14.61 3.62 -9.47
N MET A 45 -13.93 2.48 -9.46
CA MET A 45 -14.19 1.37 -10.40
C MET A 45 -15.43 0.51 -10.07
N LEU A 46 -15.98 0.59 -8.85
CA LEU A 46 -17.10 -0.25 -8.39
C LEU A 46 -18.44 0.49 -8.40
N THR A 47 -18.79 1.16 -9.50
CA THR A 47 -20.12 1.76 -9.66
C THR A 47 -20.83 1.36 -10.93
N ALA A 48 -22.15 1.33 -10.84
CA ALA A 48 -23.05 0.96 -11.92
C ALA A 48 -22.90 1.87 -13.17
N THR A 49 -22.35 3.08 -13.00
CA THR A 49 -22.04 4.01 -14.10
C THR A 49 -20.65 4.62 -13.93
N PRO A 50 -19.59 3.90 -14.35
CA PRO A 50 -18.19 4.34 -14.18
C PRO A 50 -17.87 5.67 -14.87
N LEU A 51 -18.67 6.07 -15.88
CA LEU A 51 -18.44 7.21 -16.75
C LEU A 51 -18.80 8.58 -16.13
N LYS A 52 -19.50 8.62 -14.99
CA LYS A 52 -19.93 9.86 -14.32
C LYS A 52 -19.21 10.14 -13.01
N GLU A 53 -18.29 9.27 -12.59
CA GLU A 53 -17.68 9.37 -11.27
C GLU A 53 -16.37 10.14 -11.26
N SER A 54 -16.22 10.99 -10.24
CA SER A 54 -14.99 11.71 -9.95
C SER A 54 -13.89 10.76 -9.49
N CYS A 55 -12.64 11.10 -9.81
CA CYS A 55 -11.49 10.42 -9.23
C CYS A 55 -11.53 10.55 -7.70
N LYS A 56 -11.28 9.45 -7.01
CA LYS A 56 -11.11 9.42 -5.56
C LYS A 56 -9.64 9.40 -5.21
N GLN A 57 -9.29 10.30 -4.32
CA GLN A 57 -8.01 10.31 -3.64
C GLN A 57 -8.11 9.43 -2.40
N GLY A 58 -7.09 8.62 -2.18
CA GLY A 58 -6.95 7.83 -0.99
C GLY A 58 -5.48 7.58 -0.69
N GLY A 59 -5.23 7.03 0.48
CA GLY A 59 -3.89 6.74 0.94
C GLY A 59 -3.86 5.58 1.92
N LEU A 60 -2.68 5.04 2.08
CA LEU A 60 -2.33 3.95 2.97
C LEU A 60 -1.13 4.39 3.81
N GLY A 61 -1.19 4.10 5.10
CA GLY A 61 -0.04 4.13 5.99
C GLY A 61 0.07 2.80 6.70
N ALA A 62 1.25 2.18 6.71
CA ALA A 62 1.49 0.91 7.37
C ALA A 62 2.88 0.85 8.00
N VAL A 63 2.96 0.16 9.14
CA VAL A 63 4.19 -0.26 9.79
C VAL A 63 4.52 -1.67 9.31
N ASN A 64 5.76 -1.88 8.89
CA ASN A 64 6.29 -3.17 8.48
C ASN A 64 7.20 -3.72 9.58
N LEU A 65 6.99 -4.96 9.98
CA LEU A 65 7.80 -5.71 10.92
C LEU A 65 8.43 -6.89 10.18
N GLY A 66 9.70 -7.16 10.45
CA GLY A 66 10.40 -8.32 9.92
C GLY A 66 11.20 -9.00 11.01
N LEU A 67 11.01 -10.30 11.18
CA LEU A 67 11.78 -11.15 12.08
C LEU A 67 12.56 -12.16 11.26
N SER A 68 13.88 -12.02 11.23
CA SER A 68 14.80 -12.98 10.62
C SER A 68 14.98 -14.16 11.57
N LEU A 69 14.50 -15.34 11.19
CA LEU A 69 14.68 -16.56 11.98
C LEU A 69 16.08 -17.15 11.77
N ASN A 70 16.60 -17.05 10.54
CA ASN A 70 17.97 -17.41 10.17
C ASN A 70 18.37 -16.65 8.88
N GLU A 71 19.48 -17.04 8.24
CA GLU A 71 19.96 -16.40 6.99
C GLU A 71 19.01 -16.60 5.80
N THR A 72 18.14 -17.61 5.84
CA THR A 72 17.28 -18.01 4.73
C THR A 72 15.83 -17.58 4.91
N PHE A 73 15.30 -17.63 6.13
CA PHE A 73 13.88 -17.46 6.43
C PHE A 73 13.63 -16.19 7.25
N LYS A 74 12.69 -15.38 6.77
CA LYS A 74 12.24 -14.17 7.44
C LYS A 74 10.72 -14.12 7.50
N ILE A 75 10.18 -14.01 8.71
CA ILE A 75 8.77 -13.66 8.91
C ILE A 75 8.61 -12.17 8.65
N VAL A 76 7.62 -11.80 7.85
CA VAL A 76 7.25 -10.40 7.61
C VAL A 76 5.79 -10.18 7.97
N GLY A 77 5.54 -9.09 8.70
CA GLY A 77 4.22 -8.59 9.02
C GLY A 77 4.09 -7.14 8.59
N SER A 78 2.89 -6.71 8.22
CA SER A 78 2.57 -5.29 8.11
C SER A 78 1.21 -5.05 8.70
N ASP A 79 1.09 -4.01 9.51
CA ASP A 79 -0.19 -3.52 10.00
C ASP A 79 -0.34 -2.04 9.66
N GLY A 80 -1.55 -1.60 9.35
CA GLY A 80 -1.77 -0.25 8.87
C GLY A 80 -3.23 0.10 8.63
N TYR A 81 -3.42 1.28 8.08
CA TYR A 81 -4.74 1.81 7.78
C TYR A 81 -4.77 2.38 6.37
N LYS A 82 -5.87 2.13 5.65
CA LYS A 82 -6.16 2.76 4.38
C LYS A 82 -7.42 3.60 4.43
N THR A 83 -7.42 4.66 3.63
CA THR A 83 -8.58 5.51 3.42
C THR A 83 -9.40 5.09 2.20
N ALA A 84 -10.67 5.51 2.16
CA ALA A 84 -11.51 5.32 0.98
C ALA A 84 -10.85 5.95 -0.26
N GLY A 85 -10.80 5.23 -1.38
CA GLY A 85 -10.11 5.68 -2.60
C GLY A 85 -8.72 5.07 -2.82
N PHE A 86 -8.14 4.44 -1.80
CA PHE A 86 -6.93 3.62 -1.94
C PHE A 86 -7.29 2.21 -2.45
N ILE A 87 -6.57 1.66 -3.44
CA ILE A 87 -6.80 0.27 -3.87
C ILE A 87 -5.48 -0.45 -4.17
N GLU A 88 -5.01 -1.20 -3.18
CA GLU A 88 -4.26 -2.43 -3.43
C GLU A 88 -4.91 -3.54 -2.58
N GLY A 89 -5.44 -4.59 -3.23
CA GLY A 89 -6.17 -5.70 -2.59
C GLY A 89 -7.69 -5.55 -2.43
N MET A 90 -8.36 -4.62 -3.14
CA MET A 90 -9.82 -4.31 -3.11
C MET A 90 -10.30 -3.40 -1.95
N PRO A 91 -11.60 -3.42 -1.57
CA PRO A 91 -12.66 -2.46 -1.93
C PRO A 91 -12.58 -1.10 -1.20
N LEU A 92 -13.19 -0.07 -1.83
CA LEU A 92 -13.04 1.39 -1.66
C LEU A 92 -13.44 2.03 -0.31
N LYS A 93 -13.58 1.27 0.78
CA LYS A 93 -13.89 1.80 2.12
C LYS A 93 -12.61 1.98 2.95
N PHE A 94 -12.70 2.80 3.99
CA PHE A 94 -11.66 2.90 5.00
C PHE A 94 -11.57 1.57 5.76
N SER A 95 -10.36 1.07 6.00
CA SER A 95 -10.17 -0.17 6.77
C SER A 95 -8.74 -0.28 7.29
N ALA A 96 -8.56 -1.09 8.34
CA ALA A 96 -7.25 -1.62 8.68
C ALA A 96 -6.74 -2.57 7.59
N ILE A 97 -5.42 -2.73 7.53
CA ILE A 97 -4.73 -3.67 6.64
C ILE A 97 -3.76 -4.46 7.48
N VAL A 98 -3.96 -5.78 7.52
CA VAL A 98 -3.02 -6.71 8.11
C VAL A 98 -2.49 -7.60 6.99
N ARG A 99 -1.17 -7.67 6.85
CA ARG A 99 -0.47 -8.60 5.94
C ARG A 99 0.54 -9.39 6.74
N ALA A 100 0.63 -10.68 6.50
CA ALA A 100 1.63 -11.55 7.08
C ALA A 100 2.14 -12.50 6.00
N GLY A 101 3.43 -12.82 6.05
CA GLY A 101 4.05 -13.71 5.09
C GLY A 101 5.39 -14.23 5.56
N LEU A 102 5.87 -15.28 4.89
CA LEU A 102 7.21 -15.80 5.01
C LEU A 102 7.98 -15.41 3.74
N LYS A 103 9.20 -14.92 3.91
CA LYS A 103 10.11 -14.56 2.82
C LYS A 103 11.42 -15.32 2.95
#